data_AF-A0A947XA24-F1
#
_entry.id   AF-A0A947XA24-F1
#
_cell.length_a   1.000
_cell.length_b   1.000
_cell.length_c   1.000
_cell.angle_alpha   90.00
_cell.angle_beta   90.00
_cell.angle_gamma   90.00
#
_symmetry.space_group_name_H-M   'P 1'
#
loop_
_entity.id
_entity.type
_entity.pdbx_description
1 polymer ?
#
loop_
_entity_poly.entity_id
_entity_poly.type
_entity_poly.pdbx_seq_one_letter_code
_entity_poly.pdbx_strand_id
1 'polypeptide(L)'
;VKKILATMGQEPDLRSKSNGELRSNFAKRANTGYVTVVKPEHLTIDRSGGTPVISADYEFRTKLFGNVSLVVDFSASTDPSAAPAQIE
;
A
#
# COMPACT_ATOMS: atom_id res chain seq x y z
N VAL A 1 1.39 2.67 5.80
CA VAL A 1 0.73 2.12 4.58
C VAL A 1 -0.37 1.12 4.93
N LYS A 2 -0.07 0.00 5.61
CA LYS A 2 -1.07 -1.05 5.99
C LYS A 2 -2.39 -0.52 6.55
N LYS A 3 -2.35 0.39 7.53
CA LYS A 3 -3.56 1.00 8.13
C LYS A 3 -4.43 1.72 7.09
N ILE A 4 -3.81 2.46 6.17
CA ILE A 4 -4.53 3.21 5.12
C ILE A 4 -5.25 2.25 4.18
N LEU A 5 -4.55 1.22 3.69
CA LEU A 5 -5.14 0.22 2.79
C LEU A 5 -6.22 -0.60 3.50
N ALA A 6 -6.03 -0.97 4.77
CA ALA A 6 -7.05 -1.65 5.55
C ALA A 6 -8.33 -0.81 5.67
N THR A 7 -8.22 0.50 5.94
CA THR A 7 -9.38 1.40 5.98
C THR A 7 -10.04 1.56 4.61
N MET A 8 -9.25 1.66 3.53
CA MET A 8 -9.78 1.71 2.17
C MET A 8 -10.56 0.44 1.82
N GLY A 9 -10.05 -0.74 2.18
CA GLY A 9 -10.72 -2.02 1.91
C GLY A 9 -12.11 -2.17 2.57
N GLN A 10 -12.43 -1.34 3.56
CA GLN A 10 -13.73 -1.33 4.24
C GLN A 10 -14.72 -0.31 3.66
N GLU A 11 -14.32 0.48 2.65
CA GLU A 11 -15.21 1.44 2.01
C GLU A 11 -16.31 0.73 1.21
N PRO A 12 -17.61 1.01 1.47
CA PRO A 12 -18.70 0.31 0.79
C PRO A 12 -18.76 0.62 -0.72
N ASP A 13 -18.27 1.78 -1.12
CA ASP A 13 -18.20 2.28 -2.49
C ASP A 13 -16.87 1.97 -3.18
N LEU A 14 -15.99 1.15 -2.60
CA LEU A 14 -14.70 0.81 -3.20
C LEU A 14 -14.84 0.25 -4.62
N ARG A 15 -15.89 -0.55 -4.87
CA ARG A 15 -16.16 -1.19 -6.17
C ARG A 15 -16.49 -0.21 -7.28
N SER A 16 -17.14 0.90 -6.97
CA SER A 16 -17.54 1.90 -7.96
C SER A 16 -16.44 2.91 -8.26
N LYS A 17 -15.40 2.99 -7.42
CA LYS A 17 -14.27 3.90 -7.62
C LYS A 17 -13.38 3.48 -8.79
N SER A 18 -13.09 4.44 -9.66
CA SER A 18 -12.08 4.32 -10.71
C SER A 18 -10.67 4.21 -10.12
N ASN A 19 -9.70 3.77 -10.93
CA ASN A 19 -8.30 3.75 -10.55
C ASN A 19 -7.76 5.11 -10.11
N GLY A 20 -8.17 6.19 -10.79
CA GLY A 20 -7.76 7.55 -10.44
C GLY A 20 -8.30 7.96 -9.07
N GLU A 21 -9.55 7.62 -8.78
CA GLU A 21 -10.17 7.89 -7.47
C GLU A 21 -9.51 7.08 -6.35
N LEU A 22 -9.19 5.81 -6.58
CA LEU A 22 -8.49 4.98 -5.58
C LEU A 22 -7.11 5.55 -5.25
N ARG A 23 -6.34 5.95 -6.27
CA ARG A 23 -5.04 6.61 -6.08
C ARG A 23 -5.17 7.95 -5.36
N SER A 24 -6.14 8.78 -5.74
CA SER A 24 -6.42 10.06 -5.07
C SER A 24 -6.81 9.86 -3.59
N ASN A 25 -7.62 8.84 -3.31
CA ASN A 25 -8.06 8.53 -1.96
C ASN A 25 -6.90 8.05 -1.09
N PHE A 26 -6.00 7.23 -1.64
CA PHE A 26 -4.74 6.89 -0.98
C PHE A 26 -3.87 8.12 -0.75
N ALA A 27 -3.66 8.98 -1.75
CA ALA A 27 -2.83 10.18 -1.66
C ALA A 27 -3.26 11.10 -0.52
N LYS A 28 -4.58 11.36 -0.41
CA LYS A 28 -5.16 12.17 0.65
C LYS A 28 -4.84 11.62 2.04
N ARG A 29 -4.91 10.30 2.21
CA ARG A 29 -4.66 9.63 3.50
C ARG A 29 -3.17 9.47 3.81
N ALA A 30 -2.35 9.22 2.79
CA ALA A 30 -0.91 9.10 2.91
C ALA A 30 -0.27 10.42 3.35
N ASN A 31 -0.77 11.55 2.81
CA ASN A 31 -0.33 12.89 3.20
C ASN A 31 -0.59 13.17 4.69
N THR A 32 -1.80 12.87 5.18
CA THR A 32 -2.14 13.02 6.61
C THR A 32 -1.35 12.07 7.52
N GLY A 33 -0.91 10.92 7.00
CA GLY A 33 -0.17 9.90 7.74
C GLY A 33 1.36 10.02 7.65
N TYR A 34 1.90 11.09 7.04
CA TYR A 34 3.34 11.27 6.78
C TYR A 34 4.01 10.08 6.06
N VAL A 35 3.26 9.41 5.17
CA VAL A 35 3.79 8.33 4.35
C VAL A 35 4.43 8.94 3.10
N THR A 36 5.75 9.11 3.10
CA THR A 36 6.49 9.74 1.98
C THR A 36 7.11 8.74 1.01
N VAL A 37 7.32 7.50 1.44
CA VAL A 37 8.03 6.46 0.66
C VAL A 37 7.15 5.81 -0.40
N VAL A 38 5.84 5.70 -0.13
CA VAL A 38 4.88 5.09 -1.06
C VAL A 38 4.03 6.17 -1.72
N LYS A 39 4.19 6.32 -3.04
CA LYS A 39 3.40 7.24 -3.83
C LYS A 39 2.15 6.56 -4.41
N PRO A 40 1.09 7.30 -4.74
CA PRO A 40 -0.14 6.73 -5.33
C PRO A 40 0.11 5.95 -6.62
N GLU A 41 1.14 6.33 -7.37
CA GLU A 41 1.51 5.68 -8.63
C GLU A 41 2.13 4.30 -8.41
N HIS A 42 2.67 4.03 -7.21
CA HIS A 42 3.26 2.73 -6.84
C HIS A 42 2.21 1.70 -6.43
N LEU A 43 0.93 2.07 -6.37
CA LEU A 43 -0.14 1.14 -6.02
C LEU A 43 -0.48 0.20 -7.17
N THR A 44 -0.50 -1.08 -6.86
CA THR A 44 -1.08 -2.12 -7.70
C THR A 44 -2.57 -2.20 -7.42
N ILE A 45 -3.40 -2.19 -8.47
CA ILE A 45 -4.86 -2.30 -8.35
C ILE A 45 -5.31 -3.46 -9.23
N ASP A 46 -5.65 -4.59 -8.61
CA ASP A 46 -6.26 -5.74 -9.29
C ASP A 46 -7.79 -5.63 -9.23
N ARG A 47 -8.48 -5.95 -10.33
CA ARG A 47 -9.96 -5.99 -10.41
C ARG A 47 -10.52 -7.33 -10.83
N SER A 48 -9.68 -8.34 -10.96
CA SER A 48 -10.05 -9.63 -11.55
C SER A 48 -11.12 -10.36 -10.72
N GLY A 49 -11.17 -10.12 -9.40
CA GLY A 49 -12.14 -10.69 -8.46
C GLY A 49 -13.40 -9.86 -8.20
N GLY A 50 -13.72 -8.87 -9.02
CA GLY A 50 -14.91 -8.01 -8.90
C GLY A 50 -14.84 -6.93 -7.82
N THR A 51 -14.20 -7.20 -6.67
CA THR A 51 -13.82 -6.16 -5.70
C THR A 51 -12.38 -5.74 -5.97
N PRO A 52 -12.10 -4.45 -6.19
CA PRO A 52 -10.72 -4.02 -6.43
C PRO A 52 -9.85 -4.31 -5.20
N VAL A 53 -8.73 -5.01 -5.41
CA VAL A 53 -7.70 -5.22 -4.41
C VAL A 53 -6.57 -4.23 -4.66
N ILE A 54 -6.24 -3.43 -3.64
CA ILE A 54 -5.20 -2.41 -3.70
C ILE A 54 -4.03 -2.87 -2.85
N SER A 55 -2.86 -2.94 -3.46
CA SER A 55 -1.64 -3.44 -2.82
C SER A 55 -0.49 -2.46 -2.98
N ALA A 56 0.43 -2.49 -2.03
CA ALA A 56 1.68 -1.73 -2.07
C ALA A 56 2.81 -2.55 -1.47
N ASP A 57 3.88 -2.71 -2.24
CA ASP A 57 5.15 -3.31 -1.83
C ASP A 57 6.24 -2.23 -1.85
N TYR A 58 7.01 -2.11 -0.76
CA TYR A 58 8.01 -1.07 -0.65
C TYR A 58 9.12 -1.41 0.36
N GLU A 59 10.30 -0.87 0.08
CA GLU A 59 11.48 -1.00 0.93
C GLU A 59 11.61 0.22 1.85
N PHE A 60 11.91 -0.02 3.12
CA PHE A 60 12.49 1.00 4.01
C PHE A 60 13.97 0.70 4.22
N ARG A 61 14.80 1.68 3.88
CA ARG A 61 16.25 1.61 4.07
C ARG A 61 16.70 2.72 5.00
N THR A 62 17.49 2.36 6.01
CA THR A 62 18.15 3.34 6.87
C THR A 62 19.60 2.94 7.13
N LYS A 63 20.49 3.93 7.18
CA LYS A 63 21.89 3.72 7.51
C LYS A 63 22.04 3.49 9.02
N LEU A 64 22.80 2.48 9.42
CA LEU A 64 23.09 2.23 10.84
C LEU A 64 24.44 2.87 11.21
N PHE A 65 25.54 2.34 10.70
CA PHE A 65 26.90 2.85 10.93
C PHE A 65 27.86 2.38 9.82
N GLY A 66 28.90 3.17 9.52
CA GLY A 66 29.89 2.81 8.49
C GLY A 66 29.26 2.49 7.13
N ASN A 67 29.49 1.29 6.64
CA ASN A 67 28.92 0.70 5.42
C ASN A 67 27.74 -0.26 5.69
N VAL A 68 27.15 -0.23 6.90
CA VAL A 68 26.03 -1.08 7.31
C VAL A 68 24.70 -0.32 7.20
N SER A 69 23.71 -0.95 6.58
CA SER A 69 22.34 -0.43 6.46
C SER A 69 21.32 -1.49 6.86
N LEU A 70 20.20 -1.07 7.46
CA LEU A 70 19.01 -1.90 7.64
C LEU A 70 18.11 -1.71 6.43
N VAL A 71 17.61 -2.83 5.92
CA VAL A 71 16.60 -2.89 4.86
C VAL A 71 15.43 -3.69 5.40
N VAL A 72 14.22 -3.16 5.23
CA VAL A 72 12.97 -3.84 5.61
C VAL A 72 12.00 -3.77 4.44
N ASP A 73 11.60 -4.92 3.94
CA ASP A 73 10.55 -5.04 2.94
C ASP A 73 9.18 -5.08 3.61
N PHE A 74 8.27 -4.29 3.06
CA PHE A 74 6.90 -4.21 3.53
C PHE A 74 5.93 -4.53 2.40
N SER A 75 4.94 -5.35 2.71
CA SER A 75 3.77 -5.59 1.86
C SER A 75 2.50 -5.19 2.59
N ALA A 76 1.60 -4.52 1.87
CA ALA A 76 0.30 -4.12 2.39
C ALA A 76 -0.78 -4.32 1.33
N SER A 77 -1.96 -4.79 1.74
CA SER A 77 -3.11 -5.02 0.86
C SER A 77 -4.42 -4.62 1.54
N THR A 78 -5.43 -4.29 0.73
CA THR A 78 -6.83 -4.21 1.17
C THR A 78 -7.44 -5.58 1.42
N ASP A 79 -6.87 -6.64 0.84
CA ASP A 79 -7.26 -8.03 1.13
C ASP A 79 -6.70 -8.46 2.50
N PRO A 80 -7.56 -8.74 3.50
CA PRO A 80 -7.12 -9.17 4.82
C PRO A 80 -6.46 -10.56 4.82
N SER A 81 -6.67 -11.36 3.78
CA SER A 81 -6.06 -12.69 3.60
C SER A 81 -4.74 -12.64 2.85
N ALA A 82 -4.29 -11.47 2.40
CA ALA A 82 -3.02 -11.33 1.70
C ALA A 82 -1.86 -11.76 2.62
N ALA A 83 -1.19 -12.85 2.26
CA ALA A 83 0.00 -13.31 2.94
C ALA A 83 1.12 -12.27 2.81
N PRO A 84 1.95 -12.05 3.86
CA PRO A 84 3.15 -11.26 3.70
C PRO A 84 4.04 -11.90 2.63
N ALA A 85 4.66 -11.07 1.78
CA ALA A 85 5.57 -11.55 0.75
C ALA A 85 6.60 -12.50 1.37
N GLN A 86 6.63 -13.75 0.89
CA GLN A 86 7.66 -14.71 1.25
C GLN A 86 8.91 -14.28 0.51
N ILE A 87 9.92 -13.81 1.25
CA ILE A 87 11.24 -13.49 0.67
C ILE A 87 12.13 -14.69 0.99
N GLU A 88 12.59 -15.39 -0.05
CA GLU A 88 13.59 -16.47 0.02
C GLU A 88 15.01 -15.90 -0.05
#